data_AF-A0A941SX12-F1
#
_entry.id   AF-A0A941SX12-F1
#
_cell.length_a   1.000
_cell.length_b   1.000
_cell.length_c   1.000
_cell.angle_alpha   90.00
_cell.angle_beta   90.00
_cell.angle_gamma   90.00
#
_symmetry.space_group_name_H-M   'P 1'
#
loop_
_entity.id
_entity.type
_entity.pdbx_description
1 polymer ?
#
loop_
_entity_poly.entity_id
_entity_poly.type
_entity_poly.pdbx_seq_one_letter_code
_entity_poly.pdbx_strand_id
1 'polypeptide(L)'
;MKHPVRIAAALAALAAVAVLFAAPLARSQVQVQPSFLPIGTAAAGASSTAWFHDPSSARVMACQATPAPAGPMIQCSVTRMPERP
;
A
#
# COMPACT_ATOMS: atom_id res chain seq x y z
N MET A 1 28.81 41.65 -23.77
CA MET A 1 28.93 40.46 -22.88
C MET A 1 27.73 40.18 -21.97
N LYS A 2 26.72 41.05 -21.84
CA LYS A 2 25.62 40.87 -20.84
C LYS A 2 24.41 40.04 -21.33
N HIS A 3 24.19 39.97 -22.64
CA HIS A 3 23.08 39.20 -23.24
C HIS A 3 23.25 37.67 -23.17
N PRO A 4 24.41 37.05 -23.46
CA PRO A 4 24.53 35.59 -23.44
C PRO A 4 24.37 35.01 -22.03
N VAL A 5 24.83 35.73 -21.00
CA VAL A 5 24.69 35.31 -19.58
C VAL A 5 23.23 35.30 -19.13
N ARG A 6 22.43 36.28 -19.60
CA ARG A 6 20.99 36.35 -19.28
C ARG A 6 20.20 35.22 -19.93
N ILE A 7 20.57 34.84 -21.16
CA ILE A 7 19.93 33.75 -21.88
C ILE A 7 20.25 32.41 -21.20
N ALA A 8 21.51 32.19 -20.83
CA ALA A 8 21.93 30.98 -20.11
C ALA A 8 21.22 30.84 -18.76
N ALA A 9 21.08 31.94 -18.01
CA ALA A 9 20.36 31.94 -16.74
C ALA A 9 18.86 31.62 -16.91
N ALA A 10 18.22 32.19 -17.94
CA ALA A 10 16.81 31.91 -18.23
C ALA A 10 16.58 30.44 -18.61
N LEU A 11 17.48 29.86 -19.42
CA LEU A 11 17.41 28.45 -19.80
C LEU A 11 17.64 27.51 -18.61
N ALA A 12 18.58 27.84 -17.73
CA ALA A 12 18.84 27.06 -16.51
C ALA A 12 17.63 27.09 -15.55
N ALA A 13 16.97 28.24 -15.41
CA ALA A 13 15.75 28.36 -14.63
C ALA A 13 14.61 27.53 -15.23
N LEU A 14 14.45 27.55 -16.55
CA LEU A 14 13.42 26.76 -17.24
C LEU A 14 13.65 25.25 -17.05
N ALA A 15 14.90 24.80 -17.15
CA ALA A 15 15.28 23.42 -16.94
C ALA A 15 15.03 22.96 -15.50
N ALA A 16 15.37 23.80 -14.50
CA ALA A 16 15.11 23.50 -13.10
C ALA A 16 13.60 23.35 -12.80
N VAL A 17 12.79 24.23 -13.38
CA VAL A 17 11.33 24.15 -13.27
C VAL A 17 10.80 22.87 -13.92
N ALA A 18 11.28 22.50 -15.11
CA ALA A 18 10.90 21.26 -15.78
C ALA A 18 11.23 20.00 -14.95
N VAL A 19 12.37 19.99 -14.26
CA VAL A 19 12.76 18.88 -13.37
C VAL A 19 11.80 18.71 -12.18
N LEU A 20 11.32 19.81 -11.59
CA LEU A 20 10.34 19.76 -10.48
C LEU A 20 9.01 19.13 -10.91
N PHE A 21 8.59 19.32 -12.17
CA PHE A 21 7.37 18.72 -12.72
C PHE A 21 7.58 17.29 -13.25
N ALA A 22 8.80 16.89 -13.58
CA ALA A 22 9.13 15.53 -14.05
C ALA A 22 9.48 14.55 -12.91
N ALA A 23 9.97 15.05 -11.78
CA ALA A 23 10.35 14.22 -10.62
C ALA A 23 9.26 13.28 -10.05
N PRO A 24 7.94 13.63 -10.01
CA PRO A 24 6.96 12.72 -9.41
C PRO A 24 6.66 11.49 -10.28
N LEU A 25 7.05 11.48 -11.56
CA LEU A 25 6.80 10.36 -12.48
C LEU A 25 7.80 9.21 -12.32
N ALA A 26 8.94 9.44 -11.68
CA ALA A 26 10.02 8.46 -11.51
C ALA A 26 10.03 7.80 -10.12
N ARG A 27 8.90 7.78 -9.40
CA ARG A 27 8.80 6.88 -8.24
C ARG A 27 8.67 5.46 -8.77
N SER A 28 9.74 4.67 -8.64
CA SER A 28 9.62 3.22 -8.55
C SER A 28 8.78 2.93 -7.30
N GLN A 29 7.45 3.03 -7.44
CA GLN A 29 6.57 2.44 -6.46
C GLN A 29 6.79 0.94 -6.64
N VAL A 30 7.63 0.36 -5.79
CA VAL A 30 7.60 -1.08 -5.59
C VAL A 30 6.16 -1.35 -5.18
N GLN A 31 5.37 -1.89 -6.11
CA GLN A 31 4.04 -2.36 -5.82
C GLN A 31 4.21 -3.60 -4.95
N VAL A 32 4.49 -3.38 -3.66
CA VAL A 32 4.44 -4.40 -2.63
C VAL A 32 2.95 -4.66 -2.44
N GLN A 33 2.39 -5.45 -3.35
CA GLN A 33 1.06 -5.99 -3.17
C GLN A 33 1.22 -7.02 -2.05
N PRO A 34 0.68 -6.79 -0.84
CA PRO A 34 0.84 -7.74 0.24
C PRO A 34 0.25 -9.10 -0.19
N SER A 35 1.11 -10.11 -0.28
CA SER A 35 0.70 -11.48 -0.58
C SER A 35 0.24 -12.12 0.73
N PHE A 36 -1.03 -11.92 1.05
CA PHE A 36 -1.67 -12.61 2.17
C PHE A 36 -1.71 -14.10 1.88
N LEU A 37 -0.96 -14.86 2.65
CA LEU A 37 -0.93 -16.31 2.62
C LEU A 37 -1.98 -16.86 3.59
N PRO A 38 -2.85 -17.80 3.17
CA PRO A 38 -3.87 -18.35 4.05
C PRO A 38 -3.24 -19.14 5.20
N ILE A 39 -3.73 -18.91 6.41
CA ILE A 39 -3.36 -19.68 7.62
C ILE A 39 -4.40 -20.78 7.85
N GLY A 40 -5.69 -20.45 7.75
CA GLY A 40 -6.77 -21.39 7.99
C GLY A 40 -8.13 -20.74 8.06
N THR A 41 -9.15 -21.56 8.30
CA THR A 41 -10.54 -21.15 8.46
C THR A 41 -11.18 -21.86 9.64
N ALA A 42 -12.19 -21.24 10.24
CA ALA A 42 -13.06 -21.84 11.24
C ALA A 42 -14.50 -21.41 10.97
N ALA A 43 -15.45 -22.22 11.39
CA ALA A 43 -16.87 -21.89 11.34
C ALA A 43 -17.53 -22.20 12.69
N ALA A 44 -18.39 -21.31 13.15
CA ALA A 44 -19.17 -21.46 14.36
C ALA A 44 -20.59 -20.94 14.12
N GLY A 45 -21.56 -21.85 14.18
CA GLY A 45 -22.94 -21.54 13.82
C GLY A 45 -23.05 -21.02 12.38
N ALA A 46 -23.64 -19.84 12.22
CA ALA A 46 -23.79 -19.19 10.91
C ALA A 46 -22.65 -18.23 10.55
N SER A 47 -21.60 -18.16 11.38
CA SER A 47 -20.42 -17.33 11.14
C SER A 47 -19.21 -18.16 10.74
N SER A 48 -18.34 -17.57 9.92
CA SER A 48 -17.05 -18.15 9.56
C SER A 48 -15.93 -17.13 9.71
N THR A 49 -14.73 -17.58 10.02
CA THR A 49 -13.53 -16.76 10.15
C THR A 49 -12.43 -17.34 9.28
N ALA A 50 -11.73 -16.50 8.55
CA ALA A 50 -10.53 -16.84 7.78
C ALA A 50 -9.34 -16.03 8.28
N TRP A 51 -8.19 -16.68 8.42
CA TRP A 51 -6.94 -16.05 8.85
C TRP A 51 -5.90 -16.07 7.74
N PHE A 52 -5.16 -14.98 7.63
CA PHE A 52 -4.09 -14.79 6.65
C PHE A 52 -2.86 -14.19 7.31
N HIS A 53 -1.67 -14.51 6.80
CA HIS A 53 -0.41 -13.86 7.19
C HIS A 53 0.19 -13.12 6.01
N ASP A 54 0.75 -11.94 6.27
CA ASP A 54 1.62 -11.21 5.34
C ASP A 54 3.07 -11.36 5.83
N PRO A 55 3.88 -12.23 5.16
CA PRO A 55 5.28 -12.44 5.53
C PRO A 55 6.14 -11.18 5.38
N SER A 56 5.77 -10.28 4.47
CA SER A 56 6.58 -9.09 4.15
C SER A 56 6.54 -8.03 5.26
N SER A 57 5.44 -7.98 6.01
CA SER A 57 5.19 -6.95 7.03
C SER A 57 4.99 -7.50 8.44
N ALA A 58 5.15 -8.81 8.63
CA ALA A 58 4.88 -9.53 9.89
C ALA A 58 3.49 -9.18 10.45
N ARG A 59 2.48 -9.20 9.58
CA ARG A 59 1.08 -8.91 9.94
C ARG A 59 0.21 -10.15 9.80
N VAL A 60 -0.85 -10.19 10.61
CA VAL A 60 -1.90 -11.21 10.54
C VAL A 60 -3.22 -10.49 10.31
N MET A 61 -4.04 -11.04 9.42
CA MET A 61 -5.40 -10.59 9.15
C MET A 61 -6.39 -11.67 9.54
N ALA A 62 -7.48 -11.28 10.22
CA ALA A 62 -8.61 -12.14 10.50
C ALA A 62 -9.87 -11.50 9.89
N CYS A 63 -10.55 -12.23 9.01
CA CYS A 63 -11.81 -11.82 8.39
C CYS A 63 -12.93 -12.70 8.88
N GLN A 64 -13.94 -12.12 9.53
CA GLN A 64 -15.15 -12.82 9.96
C GLN A 64 -16.30 -12.49 9.02
N ALA A 65 -16.97 -13.52 8.51
CA ALA A 65 -18.23 -13.43 7.79
C ALA A 65 -19.38 -13.77 8.74
N THR A 66 -20.34 -12.86 8.85
CA THR A 66 -21.58 -13.05 9.63
C THR A 66 -22.80 -12.87 8.72
N PRO A 67 -23.91 -13.57 8.96
CA PRO A 67 -25.13 -13.37 8.19
C PRO A 67 -25.66 -11.95 8.36
N ALA A 68 -26.12 -11.32 7.27
CA ALA A 68 -26.88 -10.09 7.32
C ALA A 68 -28.03 -10.12 6.28
N PRO A 69 -29.05 -9.27 6.41
CA PRO A 69 -30.24 -9.31 5.54
C PRO A 69 -29.95 -9.14 4.04
N ALA A 70 -28.88 -8.43 3.69
CA ALA A 70 -28.47 -8.17 2.31
C ALA A 70 -27.35 -9.09 1.80
N GLY A 71 -27.02 -10.17 2.54
CA GLY A 71 -25.90 -11.08 2.28
C GLY A 71 -24.90 -11.12 3.44
N PRO A 72 -23.85 -11.95 3.36
CA PRO A 72 -22.85 -12.05 4.42
C PRO A 72 -22.09 -10.72 4.57
N MET A 73 -22.11 -10.17 5.79
CA MET A 73 -21.24 -9.05 6.18
C MET A 73 -19.86 -9.60 6.51
N ILE A 74 -18.82 -9.05 5.89
CA ILE A 74 -17.43 -9.42 6.14
C ILE A 74 -16.74 -8.28 6.89
N GLN A 75 -16.16 -8.58 8.04
CA GLN A 75 -15.35 -7.65 8.82
C GLN A 75 -13.94 -8.21 8.99
N CYS A 76 -12.94 -7.45 8.56
CA CYS A 76 -11.53 -7.82 8.67
C CYS A 76 -10.79 -6.93 9.66
N SER A 77 -9.94 -7.53 10.49
CA SER A 77 -8.99 -6.82 11.35
C SER A 77 -7.57 -7.27 11.00
N VAL A 78 -6.63 -6.32 11.05
CA VAL A 78 -5.21 -6.56 10.77
C VAL A 78 -4.41 -6.13 11.99
N THR A 79 -3.51 -6.99 12.45
CA THR A 79 -2.60 -6.70 13.56
C THR A 79 -1.17 -7.11 13.23
N ARG A 80 -0.20 -6.57 13.96
CA ARG A 80 1.17 -7.08 13.92
C ARG A 80 1.26 -8.40 14.68
N MET A 81 2.07 -9.31 14.16
CA MET A 81 2.44 -10.54 14.85
C MET A 81 3.15 -10.18 16.16
N PRO A 82 2.86 -10.86 17.28
CA PRO A 82 3.64 -10.71 18.50
C PRO A 82 5.12 -11.04 18.26
N GLU A 83 6.02 -10.28 18.87
CA GLU A 83 7.44 -10.63 18.89
C GLU A 83 7.62 -11.93 19.68
N ARG A 84 8.51 -12.80 19.20
CA ARG A 84 8.83 -14.04 19.91
C ARG A 84 9.60 -13.67 21.19
N PRO A 85 9.24 -14.22 22.36
CA PRO A 85 10.00 -14.01 23.59
C PRO A 85 11.42 -14.56 23.51
#